data_AF-A0A2R6M721-F1
#
_entry.id   AF-A0A2R6M721-F1
#
_cell.length_a   1.000
_cell.length_b   1.000
_cell.length_c   1.000
_cell.angle_alpha   90.00
_cell.angle_beta   90.00
_cell.angle_gamma   90.00
#
_symmetry.space_group_name_H-M   'P 1'
#
loop_
_entity.id
_entity.type
_entity.pdbx_description
1 polymer ?
#
loop_
_entity_poly.entity_id
_entity_poly.type
_entity_poly.pdbx_seq_one_letter_code
_entity_poly.pdbx_strand_id
1 'polypeptide(L)' 'MATESITFGLSTLVTVVGLLIMLYGVKLTDGLAVSTPMIIGGVVVLGAIGLHTAGLMALDDPHDAA' A
#
# COMPACT_ATOMS: atom_id res chain seq x y z
N MET A 1 0.92 12.24 16.56
CA MET A 1 2.33 12.19 16.12
C MET A 1 2.94 10.79 16.03
N ALA A 2 3.23 10.05 17.12
CA ALA A 2 3.91 8.74 17.00
C ALA A 2 3.08 7.67 16.25
N THR A 3 1.79 7.54 16.59
CA THR A 3 0.88 6.60 15.92
C THR A 3 0.68 6.95 14.43
N GLU A 4 0.64 8.25 14.15
CA GLU A 4 0.45 8.83 12.82
C GLU A 4 1.64 8.53 11.89
N SER A 5 2.86 8.73 12.42
CA SER A 5 4.10 8.40 11.72
C SER A 5 4.29 6.89 11.55
N ILE A 6 3.75 6.06 12.45
CA ILE A 6 3.70 4.61 12.27
C ILE A 6 2.75 4.24 11.11
N THR A 7 1.53 4.78 11.05
CA THR A 7 0.58 4.49 9.96
C THR A 7 1.11 4.94 8.60
N PHE A 8 1.74 6.11 8.54
CA PHE A 8 2.41 6.60 7.33
C PHE A 8 3.59 5.71 6.92
N GLY A 9 4.47 5.39 7.87
CA GLY A 9 5.63 4.54 7.61
C GLY A 9 5.23 3.13 7.16
N LEU A 10 4.21 2.56 7.79
CA LEU A 10 3.75 1.21 7.49
C LEU A 10 3.06 1.15 6.12
N SER A 11 2.18 2.11 5.79
CA SER A 11 1.59 2.18 4.44
C SER A 11 2.64 2.37 3.35
N THR A 12 3.67 3.19 3.59
CA THR A 12 4.81 3.35 2.68
C THR A 12 5.56 2.04 2.49
N LEU A 13 5.88 1.35 3.59
CA LEU A 13 6.60 0.08 3.55
C LEU A 13 5.82 -1.01 2.81
N VAL A 14 4.52 -1.15 3.09
CA VAL A 14 3.66 -2.12 2.39
C VAL A 14 3.55 -1.78 0.90
N THR A 15 3.51 -0.50 0.54
CA THR A 15 3.53 -0.07 -0.87
C THR A 15 4.81 -0.51 -1.56
N VAL A 16 5.98 -0.27 -0.95
CA VAL A 16 7.28 -0.68 -1.50
C VAL A 16 7.34 -2.20 -1.67
N VAL A 17 6.86 -2.96 -0.69
CA VAL A 17 6.79 -4.43 -0.78
C VAL A 17 5.89 -4.87 -1.95
N GLY A 18 4.70 -4.28 -2.10
CA GLY A 18 3.80 -4.57 -3.22
C GLY A 18 4.43 -4.30 -4.58
N LEU A 19 5.15 -3.17 -4.72
CA LEU A 19 5.89 -2.83 -5.94
C LEU A 19 7.01 -3.83 -6.25
N LEU A 20 7.77 -4.28 -5.24
CA LEU A 20 8.81 -5.30 -5.43
C LEU A 20 8.23 -6.62 -5.93
N ILE A 21 7.07 -7.04 -5.38
CA ILE A 21 6.37 -8.25 -5.84
C ILE A 21 5.90 -8.07 -7.30
N MET A 22 5.36 -6.91 -7.65
CA MET A 22 4.97 -6.59 -9.02
C MET A 22 6.15 -6.64 -9.99
N LEU A 23 7.26 -6.01 -9.63
CA LEU A 23 8.48 -5.99 -10.44
C LEU A 23 9.07 -7.38 -10.62
N TYR A 24 9.01 -8.22 -9.58
CA TYR A 24 9.35 -9.64 -9.69
C TYR A 24 8.45 -10.36 -10.70
N GLY A 25 7.14 -10.09 -10.66
CA GLY A 25 6.19 -10.62 -11.64
C GLY A 25 6.48 -10.20 -13.09
N VAL A 26 6.89 -8.94 -13.30
CA VAL A 26 7.35 -8.45 -14.62
C VAL A 26 8.62 -9.18 -15.06
N LYS A 27 9.59 -9.33 -14.16
CA LYS A 27 10.85 -10.04 -14.42
C LYS A 27 10.65 -11.50 -14.79
N LEU A 28 9.62 -12.15 -14.27
CA LEU A 28 9.34 -13.57 -14.51
C LEU A 28 8.77 -13.85 -15.90
N THR A 29 8.01 -12.91 -16.46
CA THR A 29 7.38 -13.04 -17.79
C THR A 29 8.01 -12.13 -18.84
N ASP A 30 9.15 -11.49 -18.53
CA ASP A 30 9.77 -10.41 -19.31
C ASP A 30 8.76 -9.32 -19.73
N GLY A 31 7.73 -9.10 -18.92
CA GLY A 31 6.65 -8.16 -19.19
C GLY A 31 5.70 -8.55 -20.34
N LEU A 32 5.82 -9.75 -20.90
CA LEU A 32 5.03 -10.19 -22.06
C LEU A 32 3.60 -10.62 -21.69
N ALA A 33 3.39 -11.01 -20.44
CA ALA A 33 2.08 -11.42 -19.94
C ALA A 33 1.91 -11.02 -18.48
N VAL A 34 0.65 -10.77 -18.09
CA VAL A 34 0.28 -10.55 -16.69
C VAL A 34 0.46 -11.85 -15.93
N SER A 35 1.37 -11.84 -14.97
CA SER A 35 1.67 -13.00 -14.13
C SER A 35 0.96 -12.93 -12.79
N THR A 36 0.74 -14.08 -12.15
CA THR A 36 0.13 -14.14 -10.82
C THR A 36 0.85 -13.26 -9.79
N PRO A 37 2.20 -13.22 -9.72
CA PRO A 37 2.89 -12.31 -8.81
C PRO A 37 2.61 -10.83 -9.10
N MET A 38 2.47 -10.45 -10.38
CA MET A 38 2.12 -9.07 -10.74
C MET A 38 0.76 -8.66 -10.16
N ILE A 39 -0.24 -9.54 -10.26
CA ILE A 39 -1.57 -9.30 -9.69
C ILE A 39 -1.49 -9.20 -8.16
N ILE A 40 -0.78 -10.12 -7.51
CA ILE A 40 -0.61 -10.11 -6.05
C ILE A 40 0.03 -8.80 -5.60
N GLY A 41 1.11 -8.36 -6.25
CA GLY A 41 1.76 -7.09 -5.93
C GLY A 41 0.81 -5.90 -6.09
N GLY A 42 -0.02 -5.89 -7.14
CA GLY A 42 -1.05 -4.88 -7.34
C GLY A 42 -2.09 -4.86 -6.21
N VAL A 43 -2.58 -6.02 -5.78
CA VAL A 43 -3.51 -6.14 -4.63
C VAL A 43 -2.87 -5.62 -3.34
N VAL A 44 -1.59 -5.91 -3.11
CA VAL A 44 -0.85 -5.41 -1.94
C VAL A 44 -0.75 -3.88 -1.97
N VAL A 45 -0.45 -3.27 -3.12
CA VAL A 45 -0.42 -1.81 -3.27
C VAL A 45 -1.80 -1.20 -3.00
N LEU A 46 -2.87 -1.79 -3.54
CA LEU A 46 -4.24 -1.32 -3.26
C LEU A 46 -4.59 -1.41 -1.78
N GLY A 47 -4.17 -2.49 -1.10
CA GLY A 47 -4.32 -2.64 0.35
C GLY A 47 -3.55 -1.57 1.13
N ALA A 48 -2.33 -1.23 0.71
CA ALA A 48 -1.53 -0.16 1.31
C ALA A 48 -2.21 1.21 1.18
N ILE A 49 -2.78 1.50 0.02
CA ILE A 49 -3.56 2.72 -0.24
C ILE A 49 -4.79 2.74 0.67
N GLY A 50 -5.53 1.63 0.76
CA GLY A 50 -6.69 1.52 1.63
C GLY A 50 -6.35 1.76 3.11
N LEU A 51 -5.26 1.17 3.59
CA LEU A 51 -4.75 1.39 4.95
C LEU A 51 -4.35 2.85 5.19
N HIS A 52 -3.66 3.47 4.22
CA HIS A 52 -3.26 4.86 4.30
C HIS A 52 -4.49 5.78 4.39
N THR A 53 -5.47 5.59 3.49
CA THR A 53 -6.72 6.35 3.46
C THR A 53 -7.52 6.17 4.75
N ALA A 54 -7.65 4.95 5.26
CA ALA A 54 -8.32 4.70 6.53
C ALA A 54 -7.58 5.36 7.71
N GLY A 55 -6.25 5.37 7.66
CA GLY A 55 -5.39 6.08 8.60
C GLY A 55 -5.65 7.59 8.61
N LEU A 56 -5.82 8.21 7.44
CA LEU A 56 -6.17 9.62 7.32
C LEU A 56 -7.58 9.92 7.84
N MET A 57 -8.57 9.11 7.47
CA MET A 57 -9.95 9.27 7.96
C MET A 57 -10.05 9.20 9.48
N ALA A 58 -9.28 8.32 10.11
CA ALA A 58 -9.24 8.20 11.57
C ALA A 58 -8.58 9.42 12.27
N LEU A 59 -7.83 10.24 11.54
CA LEU A 59 -7.21 11.47 12.08
C LEU A 59 -8.13 12.68 12.00
N ASP A 60 -9.10 12.69 11.09
CA ASP A 60 -10.08 13.78 10.94
C ASP A 60 -11.20 13.73 12.01
N ASP A 61 -11.52 12.55 12.56
CA ASP A 61 -12.60 12.35 13.52
C ASP A 61 -12.48 13.01 14.94
N PRO A 62 -11.33 13.51 15.45
CA PRO A 62 -11.27 14.13 16.78
C PRO A 62 -11.42 15.66 16.83
N HIS A 63 -11.62 16.39 15.72
CA HIS A 63 -11.59 17.87 15.73
C HIS A 63 -12.90 18.58 15.33
N ASP A 64 -13.89 17.89 14.76
CA ASP A 64 -15.14 18.52 14.31
C ASP A 64 -16.29 18.53 15.35
N ALA A 65 -16.01 18.20 16.61
CA ALA A 65 -17.00 18.13 17.69
C ALA A 65 -16.85 19.20 18.79
N ALA A 66 -16.25 20.36 18.50
CA ALA A 66 -16.09 21.49 19.43
C ALA A 66 -16.79 22.76 18.94
#